data_AF-A0A2N1MNM7-F1
#
_entry.id   AF-A0A2N1MNM7-F1
#
_cell.length_a   1.000
_cell.length_b   1.000
_cell.length_c   1.000
_cell.angle_alpha   90.00
_cell.angle_beta   90.00
_cell.angle_gamma   90.00
#
_symmetry.space_group_name_H-M   'P 1'
#
loop_
_entity.id
_entity.type
_entity.pdbx_description
1 polymer ?
#
loop_
_entity_poly.entity_id
_entity_poly.type
_entity_poly.pdbx_seq_one_letter_code
_entity_poly.pdbx_strand_id
1 'polypeptide(L)'
;MLIDLNGKIYSKTLMGPSLIDSSNNNTWVPQQSFIYPNVNNEQGFLYFAILSSGLNDVNSNYNVTQWIINEDGIFSNIAAMVLTLQMRPAIVSTVDGGYMFIYPNFTTSQDPYSSQNGLYAMYCGYGSNKMRKPVILYTFIMELNIIGLNCVIISYSE
;
A
#
# COMPACT_ATOMS: atom_id res chain seq x y z
N MET A 1 -0.67 9.65 15.66
CA MET A 1 -0.88 10.02 17.08
C MET A 1 -1.85 9.02 17.68
N LEU A 2 -1.55 8.47 18.85
CA LEU A 2 -2.49 7.64 19.62
C LEU A 2 -3.02 8.47 20.79
N ILE A 3 -4.34 8.62 20.83
CA ILE A 3 -5.07 9.38 21.84
C ILE A 3 -6.31 8.59 22.23
N ASP A 4 -6.64 8.49 23.52
CA ASP A 4 -7.90 7.90 23.94
C ASP A 4 -9.07 8.90 23.85
N LEU A 5 -10.28 8.40 24.11
CA LEU A 5 -11.50 9.19 24.11
C LEU A 5 -11.52 10.28 25.19
N ASN A 6 -10.65 10.19 26.21
CA ASN A 6 -10.51 11.19 27.26
C ASN A 6 -9.44 12.24 26.92
N GLY A 7 -8.83 12.15 25.73
CA GLY A 7 -7.80 13.08 25.28
C GLY A 7 -6.40 12.79 25.83
N LYS A 8 -6.18 11.66 26.52
CA LYS A 8 -4.85 11.27 26.97
C LYS A 8 -4.04 10.78 25.78
N ILE A 9 -2.89 11.42 25.55
CA ILE A 9 -1.97 11.07 24.48
C ILE A 9 -1.04 9.96 24.97
N TYR A 10 -1.07 8.81 24.30
CA TYR A 10 -0.18 7.67 24.57
C TYR A 10 1.08 7.75 23.71
N SER A 11 0.94 8.22 22.47
CA SER A 11 2.06 8.31 21.55
C SER A 11 1.94 9.44 20.53
N LYS A 12 3.07 10.12 20.30
CA LYS A 12 3.27 11.14 19.26
C LYS A 12 4.16 10.62 18.12
N THR A 13 4.33 9.30 17.98
CA THR A 13 5.14 8.70 16.91
C THR A 13 4.72 9.23 15.54
N LEU A 14 5.69 9.69 14.76
CA LEU A 14 5.52 10.12 13.38
C LEU A 14 5.68 8.91 12.45
N MET A 15 4.60 8.51 11.78
CA MET A 15 4.59 7.33 10.91
C MET A 15 4.97 7.62 9.45
N GLY A 16 5.03 8.90 9.07
CA GLY A 16 5.45 9.29 7.73
C GLY A 16 5.45 10.81 7.54
N PRO A 17 6.10 11.28 6.46
CA PRO A 17 6.13 12.69 6.12
C PRO A 17 4.77 13.17 5.60
N SER A 18 4.49 14.46 5.80
CA SER A 18 3.50 15.18 5.00
C SER A 18 4.12 15.57 3.66
N LEU A 19 3.34 15.56 2.58
CA LEU A 19 3.83 15.93 1.26
C LEU A 19 3.28 17.29 0.83
N ILE A 20 4.13 18.05 0.14
CA ILE A 20 3.75 19.22 -0.62
C ILE A 20 3.71 18.78 -2.08
N ASP A 21 2.54 18.90 -2.69
CA ASP A 21 2.36 18.60 -4.11
C ASP A 21 2.78 19.82 -4.93
N SER A 22 4.02 19.77 -5.44
CA SER A 22 4.56 20.82 -6.32
C SER A 22 3.88 20.85 -7.69
N SER A 23 3.19 19.78 -8.09
CA SER A 23 2.43 19.71 -9.35
C SER A 23 1.15 20.53 -9.31
N ASN A 24 0.59 20.71 -8.12
CA ASN A 24 -0.66 21.41 -7.88
C ASN A 24 -0.40 22.66 -7.03
N ASN A 25 0.34 23.63 -7.57
CA ASN A 25 0.58 24.95 -6.95
C ASN A 25 1.18 24.90 -5.52
N ASN A 26 2.09 23.94 -5.27
CA ASN A 26 2.67 23.70 -3.93
C ASN A 26 1.59 23.50 -2.85
N THR A 27 0.47 22.88 -3.22
CA THR A 27 -0.60 22.60 -2.26
C THR A 27 -0.09 21.60 -1.23
N TRP A 28 -0.22 21.93 0.04
CA TRP A 28 -0.02 20.96 1.09
C TRP A 28 -1.12 19.91 0.99
N VAL A 29 -0.73 18.66 0.73
CA VAL A 29 -1.66 17.55 0.67
C VAL A 29 -1.54 16.80 1.99
N PRO A 30 -2.44 17.04 2.96
CA PRO A 30 -2.40 16.34 4.24
C PRO A 30 -2.48 14.83 3.99
N GLN A 31 -1.42 14.16 4.43
CA GLN A 31 -1.32 12.72 4.71
C GLN A 31 -2.22 11.82 3.82
N GLN A 32 -1.81 11.55 2.58
CA GLN A 32 -2.37 10.46 1.79
C GLN A 32 -1.83 9.11 2.29
N SER A 33 -2.25 8.72 3.49
CA SER A 33 -1.90 7.44 4.09
C SER A 33 -3.13 6.59 4.32
N PHE A 34 -2.90 5.28 4.28
CA PHE A 34 -3.90 4.26 4.47
C PHE A 34 -3.40 3.30 5.54
N ILE A 35 -4.31 2.89 6.42
CA ILE A 35 -4.06 1.90 7.45
C ILE A 35 -4.84 0.65 7.05
N TYR A 36 -4.13 -0.47 6.91
CA TYR A 36 -4.72 -1.77 6.66
C TYR A 36 -4.49 -2.64 7.89
N PRO A 37 -5.55 -2.95 8.67
CA PRO A 37 -5.42 -3.82 9.82
C PRO A 37 -4.99 -5.22 9.38
N ASN A 38 -4.19 -5.87 10.20
CA ASN A 38 -3.88 -7.28 10.02
C ASN A 38 -5.14 -8.13 10.26
N VAL A 39 -5.22 -9.32 9.65
CA VAL A 39 -6.26 -10.32 9.99
C VAL A 39 -6.15 -10.74 11.45
N ASN A 40 -4.92 -10.85 11.97
CA ASN A 40 -4.67 -11.02 13.39
C ASN A 40 -4.44 -9.66 14.06
N ASN A 41 -5.39 -9.21 14.88
CA ASN A 41 -5.32 -7.91 15.56
C ASN A 41 -4.10 -7.75 16.50
N GLU A 42 -3.48 -8.86 16.93
CA GLU A 42 -2.25 -8.84 17.73
C GLU A 42 -1.00 -8.55 16.89
N GLN A 43 -1.10 -8.69 15.57
CA GLN A 43 -0.02 -8.42 14.61
C GLN A 43 -0.09 -7.00 14.02
N GLY A 44 -0.89 -6.13 14.64
CA GLY A 44 -0.94 -4.71 14.33
C GLY A 44 -1.51 -4.39 12.95
N PHE A 45 -0.84 -3.54 12.18
CA PHE A 45 -1.34 -3.02 10.91
C PHE A 45 -0.23 -2.60 9.95
N LEU A 46 -0.58 -2.52 8.68
CA LEU A 46 0.23 -1.91 7.62
C LEU A 46 -0.14 -0.44 7.46
N TYR A 47 0.87 0.43 7.54
CA TYR A 47 0.77 1.83 7.17
C TYR A 47 1.38 2.02 5.77
N PHE A 48 0.55 2.48 4.85
CA PHE A 48 0.89 2.71 3.45
C PHE A 48 0.74 4.20 3.13
N ALA A 49 1.80 4.87 2.72
CA ALA A 49 1.77 6.29 2.40
C ALA A 49 2.56 6.57 1.13
N ILE A 50 2.13 7.55 0.34
CA ILE A 50 2.94 8.03 -0.78
C ILE A 50 4.16 8.79 -0.24
N LEU A 51 5.34 8.55 -0.82
CA LEU A 51 6.61 9.24 -0.48
C LEU A 51 6.90 10.37 -1.46
N SER A 52 6.65 10.12 -2.73
CA SER A 52 6.87 11.07 -3.80
C SER A 52 6.17 10.58 -5.06
N SER A 53 5.51 11.50 -5.77
CA SER A 53 5.14 11.35 -7.17
C SER A 53 5.59 12.63 -7.88
N GLY A 54 6.64 12.55 -8.70
CA GLY A 54 7.03 13.69 -9.53
C GLY A 54 6.01 13.95 -10.64
N LEU A 55 5.96 15.19 -11.12
CA LEU A 55 5.09 15.67 -12.22
C LEU A 55 5.11 14.81 -13.49
N ASN A 56 6.20 14.06 -13.72
CA ASN A 56 6.42 13.24 -14.91
C ASN A 56 6.77 11.78 -14.56
N ASP A 57 6.64 11.38 -13.30
CA ASP A 57 7.03 10.03 -12.91
C ASP A 57 5.91 9.04 -13.28
N VAL A 58 6.24 8.12 -14.18
CA VAL A 58 5.37 6.98 -14.52
C VAL A 58 5.11 6.10 -13.29
N ASN A 59 6.01 6.16 -12.29
CA ASN A 59 5.93 5.39 -11.06
C ASN A 59 5.83 6.30 -9.83
N SER A 60 4.95 5.94 -8.89
CA SER A 60 4.90 6.52 -7.56
C SER A 60 5.71 5.67 -6.57
N ASN A 61 6.42 6.35 -5.67
CA ASN A 61 7.08 5.69 -4.54
C ASN A 61 6.17 5.73 -3.32
N TYR A 62 6.05 4.58 -2.67
CA TYR A 62 5.23 4.39 -1.47
C TYR A 62 6.09 3.92 -0.32
N ASN A 63 5.95 4.57 0.83
CA ASN A 63 6.44 4.07 2.11
C ASN A 63 5.47 3.01 2.62
N VAL A 64 6.00 1.83 2.87
CA VAL A 64 5.22 0.70 3.38
C VAL A 64 5.85 0.25 4.68
N THR A 65 5.13 0.44 5.77
CA THR A 65 5.63 0.15 7.13
C THR A 65 4.63 -0.70 7.88
N GLN A 66 5.11 -1.72 8.59
CA GLN A 66 4.30 -2.54 9.49
C GLN A 66 4.50 -2.03 10.92
N TRP A 67 3.41 -1.87 11.65
CA TRP A 67 3.40 -1.31 12.99
C TRP A 67 2.58 -2.17 13.93
N ILE A 68 3.00 -2.23 15.19
CA ILE A 68 2.24 -2.80 16.31
C ILE A 68 2.06 -1.76 17.40
N ILE A 69 0.95 -1.83 18.12
CA ILE A 69 0.70 -1.08 19.35
C ILE A 69 1.00 -2.03 20.50
N ASN A 70 2.03 -1.74 21.29
CA ASN A 70 2.35 -2.58 22.44
C ASN A 70 1.36 -2.30 23.59
N GLU A 71 1.40 -3.12 24.64
CA GLU A 71 0.53 -2.98 25.82
C GLU A 71 0.65 -1.62 26.52
N ASP A 72 1.82 -0.98 26.44
CA ASP A 72 2.09 0.36 26.98
C ASP A 72 1.53 1.51 26.11
N GLY A 73 0.91 1.19 24.97
CA GLY A 73 0.37 2.15 24.02
C GLY A 73 1.43 2.81 23.12
N ILE A 74 2.66 2.31 23.11
CA ILE A 74 3.72 2.79 22.21
C ILE A 74 3.63 2.04 20.88
N PHE A 75 3.80 2.78 19.79
CA PHE A 75 3.95 2.19 18.46
C PHE A 75 5.37 1.69 18.25
N SER A 76 5.51 0.43 17.85
CA SER A 76 6.77 -0.17 17.39
C SER A 76 6.72 -0.42 15.89
N ASN A 77 7.77 0.00 15.17
CA ASN A 77 7.94 -0.36 13.76
C ASN A 77 8.48 -1.79 13.68
N ILE A 78 7.76 -2.68 12.97
CA ILE A 78 8.15 -4.07 12.78
C ILE A 78 9.04 -4.21 11.53
N ALA A 79 8.61 -3.59 10.44
CA ALA A 79 9.30 -3.61 9.17
C ALA A 79 9.00 -2.34 8.37
N ALA A 80 9.93 -1.98 7.49
CA ALA A 80 9.80 -0.86 6.59
C ALA A 80 10.37 -1.23 5.22
N MET A 81 9.70 -0.81 4.16
CA MET A 81 10.19 -0.92 2.78
C MET A 81 9.62 0.21 1.92
N VAL A 82 10.29 0.44 0.79
CA VAL A 82 9.79 1.34 -0.26
C VAL A 82 9.29 0.49 -1.41
N LEU A 83 8.09 0.80 -1.89
CA LEU A 83 7.46 0.13 -3.01
C LEU A 83 7.29 1.14 -4.15
N THR A 84 7.70 0.77 -5.35
CA THR A 84 7.57 1.60 -6.56
C THR A 84 6.55 0.95 -7.48
N LEU A 85 5.43 1.64 -7.73
CA LEU A 85 4.34 1.16 -8.58
C LEU A 85 3.81 2.29 -9.46
N GLN A 86 3.35 1.96 -10.66
CA GLN A 86 2.70 2.91 -11.57
C GLN A 86 1.37 3.43 -11.02
N MET A 87 0.67 2.59 -10.26
CA MET A 87 -0.60 2.93 -9.64
C MET A 87 -0.68 2.42 -8.22
N ARG A 88 -1.53 3.07 -7.43
CA ARG A 88 -1.84 2.64 -6.07
C ARG A 88 -2.43 1.22 -6.08
N PRO A 89 -1.85 0.29 -5.31
CA PRO A 89 -2.35 -1.08 -5.20
C PRO A 89 -3.65 -1.13 -4.38
N ALA A 90 -4.46 -2.15 -4.63
CA ALA A 90 -5.38 -2.68 -3.62
C ALA A 90 -4.58 -3.55 -2.64
N ILE A 91 -4.77 -3.34 -1.34
CA ILE A 91 -4.03 -4.07 -0.30
C ILE A 91 -5.03 -4.89 0.50
N VAL A 92 -4.69 -6.17 0.71
CA VAL A 92 -5.51 -7.14 1.45
C VAL A 92 -4.63 -7.83 2.48
N SER A 93 -5.09 -7.91 3.73
CA SER A 93 -4.41 -8.69 4.76
C SER A 93 -4.64 -10.19 4.54
N THR A 94 -3.62 -11.00 4.77
CA THR A 94 -3.66 -12.45 4.56
C THR A 94 -3.74 -13.20 5.88
N VAL A 95 -4.29 -14.42 5.84
CA VAL A 95 -4.51 -15.25 7.04
C VAL A 95 -3.23 -15.66 7.77
N ASP A 96 -2.08 -15.59 7.10
CA ASP A 96 -0.76 -15.85 7.67
C ASP A 96 -0.09 -14.58 8.26
N GLY A 97 -0.86 -13.49 8.40
CA GLY A 97 -0.41 -12.23 9.01
C GLY A 97 0.29 -11.27 8.04
N GLY A 98 0.44 -11.66 6.77
CA GLY A 98 1.03 -10.82 5.73
C GLY A 98 0.02 -9.88 5.06
N TYR A 99 0.47 -9.31 3.94
CA TYR A 99 -0.32 -8.43 3.09
C TYR A 99 -0.07 -8.76 1.62
N MET A 100 -1.14 -8.84 0.85
CA MET A 100 -1.11 -8.96 -0.60
C MET A 100 -1.37 -7.60 -1.24
N PHE A 101 -0.54 -7.24 -2.21
CA PHE A 101 -0.63 -6.00 -2.98
C PHE A 101 -1.04 -6.36 -4.40
N ILE A 102 -2.24 -5.98 -4.80
CA ILE A 102 -2.79 -6.23 -6.13
C ILE A 102 -2.76 -4.92 -6.90
N TYR A 103 -2.08 -4.88 -8.04
CA TYR A 103 -1.87 -3.64 -8.78
C TYR A 103 -1.88 -3.88 -10.29
N PRO A 104 -2.33 -2.89 -11.08
CA PRO A 104 -2.16 -2.92 -12.51
C PRO A 104 -0.72 -2.53 -12.87
N ASN A 105 -0.18 -3.12 -13.92
CA ASN A 105 1.09 -2.74 -14.50
C ASN A 105 0.92 -2.64 -16.02
N PHE A 106 1.49 -1.57 -16.57
CA PHE A 106 1.39 -1.17 -17.95
C PHE A 106 2.76 -1.28 -18.61
N THR A 107 2.83 -2.03 -19.70
CA THR A 107 4.01 -2.17 -20.53
C THR A 107 3.71 -1.63 -21.92
N THR A 108 4.45 -0.61 -22.34
CA THR A 108 4.38 -0.14 -23.72
C THR A 108 5.17 -1.09 -24.60
N SER A 109 4.48 -1.74 -25.54
CA SER A 109 5.10 -2.60 -26.53
C SER A 109 4.60 -2.24 -27.92
N GLN A 110 5.49 -2.27 -28.90
CA GLN A 110 5.15 -2.01 -30.30
C GLN A 110 4.55 -3.24 -31.01
N ASP A 111 4.62 -4.42 -30.40
CA ASP A 111 3.98 -5.64 -30.91
C ASP A 111 2.49 -5.65 -30.50
N PRO A 112 1.55 -5.60 -31.47
CA PRO A 112 0.11 -5.57 -31.19
C PRO A 112 -0.42 -6.86 -30.52
N TYR A 113 0.35 -7.94 -30.49
CA TYR A 113 -0.03 -9.20 -29.83
C TYR A 113 0.58 -9.40 -28.45
N SER A 114 1.53 -8.55 -28.07
CA SER A 114 2.10 -8.58 -26.73
C SER A 114 1.12 -8.02 -25.70
N SER A 115 1.14 -8.55 -24.48
CA SER A 115 0.30 -8.02 -23.41
C SER A 115 0.70 -6.59 -23.11
N GLN A 116 -0.20 -5.64 -23.33
CA GLN A 116 0.05 -4.23 -23.04
C GLN A 116 -0.15 -3.95 -21.56
N ASN A 117 -1.12 -4.61 -20.92
CA ASN A 117 -1.45 -4.40 -19.50
C ASN A 117 -1.59 -5.72 -18.77
N GLY A 118 -1.42 -5.71 -17.44
CA GLY A 118 -1.73 -6.86 -16.61
C GLY A 118 -2.06 -6.49 -15.17
N LEU A 119 -2.75 -7.40 -14.50
CA LEU A 119 -3.00 -7.37 -13.07
C LEU A 119 -2.00 -8.30 -12.39
N TYR A 120 -1.27 -7.77 -11.43
CA TYR A 120 -0.20 -8.47 -10.73
C TYR A 120 -0.50 -8.47 -9.23
N ALA A 121 0.06 -9.47 -8.55
CA ALA A 121 0.02 -9.58 -7.09
C ALA A 121 1.43 -9.75 -6.53
N MET A 122 1.76 -9.02 -5.48
CA MET A 122 2.98 -9.19 -4.69
C MET A 122 2.62 -9.42 -3.22
N TYR A 123 3.30 -10.39 -2.61
CA TYR A 123 3.09 -10.72 -1.20
C TYR A 123 4.19 -10.14 -0.32
N CYS A 124 3.79 -9.48 0.76
CA CYS A 124 4.64 -9.03 1.86
C CYS A 124 4.34 -9.86 3.11
N GLY A 125 5.32 -10.61 3.61
CA GLY A 125 5.14 -11.36 4.85
C GLY A 125 5.11 -10.45 6.09
N TYR A 126 4.50 -10.94 7.16
CA TYR A 126 4.59 -10.29 8.46
C TYR A 126 6.06 -10.10 8.89
N GLY A 127 6.42 -8.89 9.29
CA GLY A 127 7.79 -8.53 9.66
C GLY A 127 8.82 -8.59 8.54
N SER A 128 8.39 -8.78 7.29
CA SER A 128 9.27 -8.76 6.12
C SER A 128 9.49 -7.33 5.64
N ASN A 129 10.74 -6.99 5.33
CA ASN A 129 11.12 -5.77 4.63
C ASN A 129 11.28 -5.97 3.11
N LYS A 130 10.86 -7.13 2.59
CA LYS A 130 10.95 -7.47 1.16
C LYS A 130 9.62 -8.02 0.64
N MET A 131 9.29 -7.64 -0.59
CA MET A 131 8.24 -8.27 -1.38
C MET A 131 8.73 -9.60 -1.95
N ARG A 132 7.84 -10.59 -2.01
CA ARG A 132 8.04 -11.76 -2.86
C ARG A 132 7.91 -11.37 -4.33
N LYS A 133 8.43 -12.23 -5.21
CA LYS A 133 8.32 -12.02 -6.66
C LYS A 133 6.85 -11.85 -7.07
N PRO A 134 6.57 -10.94 -8.02
CA PRO A 134 5.21 -10.73 -8.49
C PRO A 134 4.67 -11.97 -9.19
N VAL A 135 3.38 -12.22 -9.00
CA VAL A 135 2.60 -13.23 -9.71
C VAL A 135 1.64 -12.52 -10.65
N ILE A 136 1.50 -13.04 -11.86
CA ILE A 136 0.53 -12.55 -12.84
C ILE A 136 -0.84 -13.12 -12.47
N LEU A 137 -1.81 -12.24 -12.22
CA LEU A 137 -3.21 -12.63 -12.02
C LEU A 137 -3.96 -12.66 -13.36
N TYR A 138 -3.73 -11.66 -14.20
CA TYR A 138 -4.38 -11.55 -15.51
C TYR A 138 -3.54 -10.67 -16.45
N THR A 139 -3.62 -10.92 -17.76
CA THR A 139 -2.97 -10.10 -18.79
C THR A 139 -3.95 -9.72 -19.89
N PHE A 140 -3.82 -8.51 -20.41
CA PHE A 140 -4.65 -7.95 -21.46
C PHE A 140 -3.77 -7.57 -22.65
N ILE A 141 -4.23 -7.88 -23.86
CA ILE A 141 -3.56 -7.50 -25.12
C ILE A 141 -3.99 -6.08 -25.54
N MET A 142 -5.18 -5.65 -25.13
CA MET A 142 -5.67 -4.29 -25.36
C MET A 142 -5.27 -3.35 -24.23
N GLU A 143 -5.02 -2.09 -24.56
CA GLU A 143 -4.82 -1.02 -23.59
C GLU A 143 -6.14 -0.75 -22.82
N LEU A 144 -6.16 -1.14 -21.55
CA LEU A 144 -7.23 -0.84 -20.62
C LEU A 144 -6.81 0.27 -19.66
N ASN A 145 -7.57 1.37 -19.63
CA ASN A 145 -7.40 2.42 -18.63
C ASN A 145 -8.05 2.00 -17.30
N ILE A 146 -7.27 1.37 -16.42
CA ILE A 146 -7.72 0.94 -15.09
C ILE A 146 -7.66 2.14 -14.15
N ILE A 147 -8.82 2.73 -13.83
CA ILE A 147 -8.89 3.91 -12.94
C ILE A 147 -8.97 3.55 -11.45
N GLY A 148 -9.19 2.29 -11.11
CA GLY A 148 -9.28 1.82 -9.73
C GLY A 148 -9.42 0.31 -9.62
N LEU A 149 -9.03 -0.21 -8.46
CA LEU A 149 -9.19 -1.60 -8.07
C LEU A 149 -9.88 -1.65 -6.71
N ASN A 150 -10.96 -2.42 -6.61
CA ASN A 150 -11.63 -2.70 -5.34
C ASN A 150 -11.59 -4.21 -5.11
N CYS A 151 -11.12 -4.61 -3.93
CA CYS A 151 -11.09 -6.01 -3.51
C CYS A 151 -12.17 -6.21 -2.45
N VAL A 152 -13.21 -6.96 -2.78
CA VAL A 152 -14.27 -7.35 -1.85
C VAL A 152 -14.02 -8.78 -1.43
N ILE A 153 -13.74 -8.99 -0.15
CA ILE A 153 -13.70 -10.34 0.42
C ILE A 153 -15.14 -10.80 0.60
N ILE A 154 -15.53 -11.83 -0.14
CA ILE A 154 -16.84 -12.48 0.02
C ILE A 154 -16.60 -13.66 0.97
N SER A 155 -16.95 -13.49 2.25
CA SER A 155 -17.07 -14.62 3.16
C SER A 155 -18.39 -15.33 2.87
N TYR A 156 -18.33 -16.49 2.24
CA TYR A 156 -19.45 -17.41 2.24
C TYR A 156 -19.59 -17.94 3.67
N SER A 157 -20.70 -17.62 4.34
CA SER A 157 -21.12 -18.37 5.52
C SER A 157 -21.66 -19.71 5.01
N GLU A 158 -20.96 -20.79 5.32
CA GLU A 158 -21.58 -22.13 5.31
C GLU A 158 -22.61 -22.24 6.45
#